data_AF-A0A955QLU5-F1
#
_entry.id   AF-A0A955QLU5-F1
#
_cell.length_a   1.000
_cell.length_b   1.000
_cell.length_c   1.000
_cell.angle_alpha   90.00
_cell.angle_beta   90.00
_cell.angle_gamma   90.00
#
_symmetry.space_group_name_H-M   'P 1'
#
loop_
_entity.id
_entity.type
_entity.pdbx_description
1 polymer ?
#
loop_
_entity_poly.entity_id
_entity_poly.type
_entity_poly.pdbx_seq_one_letter_code
_entity_poly.pdbx_strand_id
1 'polypeptide(L)' 'TTYKEEMFSKTHTSYAPWVIVKANNKLRARLEAIRHVLNTLPYNGRETAKVNLHPDPNIILRFHRRSASQD' A
#
# COMPACT_ATOMS: atom_id res chain seq x y z
N THR A 1 6.04 -13.17 -10.30
CA THR A 1 7.34 -13.53 -10.89
C THR A 1 8.35 -13.61 -9.77
N THR A 2 9.33 -14.47 -9.91
CA THR A 2 10.42 -14.66 -8.95
C THR A 2 11.15 -13.34 -8.64
N TYR A 3 11.50 -12.57 -9.66
CA TYR A 3 12.20 -11.28 -9.50
C TYR A 3 11.42 -10.23 -8.70
N LYS A 4 10.09 -10.17 -8.85
CA LYS A 4 9.24 -9.24 -8.08
C LYS A 4 9.29 -9.57 -6.58
N GLU A 5 9.23 -10.85 -6.25
CA GLU A 5 9.26 -11.32 -4.87
C GLU A 5 10.63 -11.11 -4.24
N GLU A 6 11.71 -11.37 -4.99
CA GLU A 6 13.08 -11.09 -4.55
C GLU A 6 13.29 -9.58 -4.29
N MET A 7 12.83 -8.72 -5.19
CA MET A 7 12.89 -7.26 -5.03
C MET A 7 12.19 -6.82 -3.75
N PHE A 8 10.94 -7.25 -3.53
CA PHE A 8 10.20 -6.90 -2.31
C PHE A 8 10.87 -7.43 -1.06
N SER A 9 11.37 -8.67 -1.09
CA SER A 9 12.06 -9.26 0.05
C SER A 9 13.30 -8.45 0.45
N LYS A 10 14.12 -8.02 -0.51
CA LYS A 10 15.36 -7.29 -0.24
C LYS A 10 15.15 -5.82 0.14
N THR A 11 14.12 -5.16 -0.39
CA THR A 11 13.96 -3.70 -0.27
C THR A 11 12.77 -3.24 0.59
N HIS A 12 11.95 -4.16 1.10
CA HIS A 12 10.90 -3.82 2.07
C HIS A 12 11.49 -3.57 3.46
N THR A 13 11.32 -2.37 4.00
CA THR A 13 11.79 -1.98 5.34
C THR A 13 10.66 -1.36 6.17
N SER A 14 10.86 -1.23 7.49
CA SER A 14 9.86 -0.63 8.38
C SER A 14 9.63 0.86 8.09
N TYR A 15 10.69 1.60 7.75
CA TYR A 15 10.63 3.03 7.43
C TYR A 15 10.25 3.33 5.97
N ALA A 16 10.55 2.41 5.04
CA ALA A 16 10.17 2.50 3.63
C ALA A 16 9.52 1.18 3.17
N PRO A 17 8.23 0.96 3.51
CA PRO A 17 7.54 -0.27 3.20
C PRO A 17 7.01 -0.30 1.76
N TRP A 18 7.16 -1.43 1.11
CA TRP A 18 6.41 -1.73 -0.11
C TRP A 18 4.91 -1.89 0.15
N VAL A 19 4.13 -1.15 -0.63
CA VAL A 19 2.67 -1.21 -0.69
C VAL A 19 2.26 -1.70 -2.07
N ILE A 20 1.40 -2.72 -2.09
CA ILE A 20 0.91 -3.40 -3.29
C ILE A 20 -0.49 -2.87 -3.59
N VAL A 21 -0.71 -2.43 -4.83
CA VAL A 21 -2.02 -1.96 -5.31
C VAL A 21 -2.59 -2.96 -6.31
N LYS A 22 -3.75 -3.54 -6.03
CA LYS A 22 -4.45 -4.41 -6.99
C LYS A 22 -5.04 -3.56 -8.11
N ALA A 23 -4.49 -3.68 -9.33
CA ALA A 23 -4.78 -2.78 -10.44
C ALA A 23 -5.70 -3.35 -11.53
N ASN A 24 -6.45 -4.42 -11.27
CA ASN A 24 -7.39 -5.00 -12.24
C ASN A 24 -8.44 -3.97 -12.70
N ASN A 25 -8.93 -3.14 -11.77
CA ASN A 25 -9.71 -1.94 -12.10
C ASN A 25 -8.82 -0.70 -11.96
N LYS A 26 -8.39 -0.14 -13.09
CA LYS A 26 -7.46 1.00 -13.15
C LYS A 26 -8.01 2.25 -12.47
N LEU A 27 -9.30 2.54 -12.61
CA LEU A 27 -9.92 3.73 -12.00
C LEU A 27 -9.89 3.64 -10.47
N ARG A 28 -10.30 2.49 -9.93
CA ARG A 28 -10.25 2.25 -8.48
C ARG A 28 -8.82 2.27 -7.96
N ALA A 29 -7.89 1.60 -8.64
CA ALA A 29 -6.48 1.57 -8.23
C ALA A 29 -5.85 2.96 -8.11
N ARG A 30 -6.17 3.88 -9.04
CA ARG A 30 -5.69 5.27 -8.99
C ARG A 30 -6.22 6.02 -7.78
N LEU A 31 -7.53 5.94 -7.53
CA LEU A 31 -8.17 6.59 -6.38
C LEU A 31 -7.63 6.04 -5.06
N GLU A 32 -7.49 4.73 -4.95
CA GLU A 32 -6.96 4.08 -3.75
C GLU A 32 -5.49 4.41 -3.48
N ALA A 33 -4.67 4.52 -4.53
CA ALA A 33 -3.27 4.94 -4.40
C ALA A 33 -3.17 6.39 -3.84
N ILE A 34 -3.99 7.31 -4.37
CA ILE A 34 -4.04 8.70 -3.88
C ILE A 34 -4.53 8.75 -2.42
N ARG A 35 -5.62 8.03 -2.10
CA ARG A 35 -6.13 7.91 -0.72
C ARG A 35 -5.05 7.40 0.23
N HIS A 36 -4.31 6.37 -0.15
CA HIS A 36 -3.25 5.81 0.67
C HIS A 36 -2.18 6.86 1.01
N VAL A 37 -1.70 7.62 0.02
CA VAL A 37 -0.69 8.69 0.24
C VAL A 37 -1.22 9.80 1.13
N LEU A 38 -2.44 10.29 0.87
CA LEU A 38 -3.05 11.34 1.70
C LEU A 38 -3.30 10.85 3.14
N ASN A 39 -3.64 9.58 3.32
CA ASN A 39 -3.89 9.03 4.65
C ASN A 39 -2.61 8.79 5.47
N THR A 40 -1.45 8.59 4.82
CA THR A 40 -0.18 8.35 5.53
C THR A 40 0.56 9.64 5.88
N LEU A 41 0.42 10.70 5.07
CA LEU A 41 1.12 11.96 5.30
C LEU A 41 0.33 12.91 6.21
N PRO A 42 0.99 13.60 7.16
CA PRO A 42 0.39 14.71 7.87
C PRO A 42 0.35 15.94 6.94
N TYR A 43 -0.82 16.57 6.82
CA TYR A 43 -0.98 17.81 6.08
C TYR A 43 -2.11 18.66 6.67
N ASN A 44 -2.01 19.98 6.49
CA ASN A 44 -3.00 20.94 7.00
C ASN A 44 -4.35 20.77 6.29
N GLY A 45 -5.46 20.79 7.04
CA GLY A 45 -6.80 20.63 6.49
C GLY A 45 -7.23 19.19 6.20
N ARG A 46 -6.44 18.20 6.63
CA ARG A 46 -6.80 16.77 6.54
C ARG A 46 -8.09 16.44 7.29
N GLU A 47 -8.23 16.93 8.52
CA GLU A 47 -9.40 16.64 9.38
C GLU A 47 -10.69 17.27 8.84
N THR A 48 -10.56 18.38 8.11
CA THR A 48 -11.68 19.08 7.47
C THR A 48 -12.06 18.50 6.11
N ALA A 49 -11.31 17.51 5.61
CA ALA A 49 -11.58 16.91 4.32
C ALA A 49 -12.89 16.11 4.35
N LYS A 50 -13.83 16.46 3.46
CA LYS A 50 -15.14 15.76 3.34
C LYS A 50 -15.03 14.35 2.74
N VAL A 51 -13.87 13.99 2.21
CA VAL A 51 -13.65 12.72 1.50
C VAL A 51 -13.10 11.67 2.45
N ASN A 52 -13.58 10.44 2.34
CA ASN A 52 -13.01 9.32 3.06
C ASN A 52 -11.62 8.99 2.49
N LEU A 53 -10.59 9.14 3.32
CA LEU A 53 -9.19 8.88 2.98
C LEU A 53 -8.74 7.46 3.35
N HIS A 54 -9.54 6.68 4.07
CA HIS A 54 -9.19 5.30 4.40
C HIS A 54 -9.20 4.46 3.11
N PRO A 55 -8.04 3.89 2.71
CA PRO A 55 -7.98 3.07 1.53
C PRO A 55 -8.66 1.71 1.75
N ASP A 56 -9.24 1.15 0.70
CA ASP A 56 -9.85 -0.18 0.71
C ASP A 56 -8.78 -1.26 0.96
N PRO A 57 -8.86 -2.05 2.06
CA PRO A 57 -7.87 -3.06 2.39
C PRO A 57 -7.83 -4.21 1.37
N ASN A 58 -8.84 -4.36 0.52
CA ASN A 58 -8.83 -5.35 -0.54
C ASN A 58 -8.01 -4.92 -1.76
N ILE A 59 -7.76 -3.62 -1.92
CA ILE A 59 -7.03 -3.01 -3.04
C ILE A 59 -5.62 -2.62 -2.63
N ILE A 60 -5.45 -2.02 -1.46
CA ILE A 60 -4.16 -1.59 -0.90
C ILE A 60 -3.70 -2.61 0.13
N LEU A 61 -2.60 -3.32 -0.18
CA LEU A 61 -2.02 -4.34 0.69
C LEU A 61 -0.59 -3.96 1.06
N ARG A 62 -0.23 -4.10 2.33
CA ARG A 62 1.17 -4.04 2.75
C ARG A 62 1.86 -5.37 2.40
N PHE A 63 3.05 -5.30 1.81
CA PHE A 63 3.86 -6.50 1.65
C PHE A 63 4.31 -6.99 3.03
N HIS A 64 4.17 -8.29 3.28
CA HIS A 64 4.69 -8.94 4.47
C HIS A 64 5.66 -10.02 4.02
N ARG A 65 6.87 -10.01 4.58
CA ARG A 65 7.83 -11.09 4.33
C ARG A 65 7.26 -12.36 4.95
N ARG A 66 7.06 -13.41 4.16
CA ARG A 66 6.72 -14.73 4.72
C ARG A 66 7.87 -15.15 5.64
N SER A 67 7.57 -15.43 6.89
CA SER A 67 8.51 -16.10 7.79
C SER A 67 8.73 -17.52 7.26
N ALA A 68 10.00 -17.88 7.04
CA ALA A 68 10.42 -19.20 6.57
C ALA A 68 10.34 -20.23 7.72
N SER A 69 9.16 -20.40 8.29
CA SER A 69 8.91 -21.35 9.36
C SER A 69 7.57 -22.01 9.10
N GLN A 70 7.57 -22.95 8.14
CA GLN A 70 6.72 -24.13 8.03
C GLN A 70 7.33 -24.98 6.89
N ASP A 71 8.40 -25.68 7.25
CA ASP A 71 8.70 -27.00 6.71
C ASP A 71 8.33 -28.02 7.79
#